data_AF-A0A661Z0H8-F1
#
_entry.id   AF-A0A661Z0H8-F1
#
_cell.length_a   1.000
_cell.length_b   1.000
_cell.length_c   1.000
_cell.angle_alpha   90.00
_cell.angle_beta   90.00
_cell.angle_gamma   90.00
#
_symmetry.space_group_name_H-M   'P 1'
#
loop_
_entity.id
_entity.type
_entity.pdbx_description
1 polymer ?
#
loop_
_entity_poly.entity_id
_entity_poly.type
_entity_poly.pdbx_seq_one_letter_code
_entity_poly.pdbx_strand_id
1 'polypeptide(L)'
;MIFLTIFVITLKTTTMSLVFAFALNNDNQFENCHFGDSHKFAIYHQNEERIEFFTEIDNIFRNGKHGDNQKGNSIIKYLENLNVNILVSREFGRNIIMVNKHFIPVIISKESPEEVIKVLQDKLHWILDEWNSSNSDYKLFKIKSSVLKLRIKE
;
A
#
# COMPACT_ATOMS: atom_id res chain seq x y z
N MET A 1 -37.40 -11.57 42.80
CA MET A 1 -37.27 -11.32 41.35
C MET A 1 -36.04 -10.45 41.16
N ILE A 2 -34.89 -11.04 40.81
CA ILE A 2 -33.62 -10.33 40.64
C ILE A 2 -33.35 -10.29 39.14
N PHE A 3 -33.38 -9.09 38.56
CA PHE A 3 -33.05 -8.87 37.15
C PHE A 3 -31.53 -8.95 36.97
N LEU A 4 -31.09 -10.01 36.30
CA LEU A 4 -29.71 -10.18 35.85
C LEU A 4 -29.52 -9.28 34.62
N THR A 5 -28.85 -8.15 34.79
CA THR A 5 -28.49 -7.26 33.68
C THR A 5 -27.27 -7.86 32.99
N ILE A 6 -27.46 -8.47 31.82
CA ILE A 6 -26.39 -9.00 30.99
C ILE A 6 -25.68 -7.79 30.33
N PHE A 7 -24.47 -7.49 30.78
CA PHE A 7 -23.55 -6.61 30.06
C PHE A 7 -23.05 -7.36 28.82
N VAL A 8 -23.57 -7.00 27.64
CA VAL A 8 -22.99 -7.43 26.37
C VAL A 8 -21.73 -6.58 26.16
N ILE A 9 -20.58 -7.13 26.50
CA ILE A 9 -19.28 -6.55 26.13
C ILE A 9 -19.15 -6.80 24.62
N THR A 10 -19.47 -5.80 23.82
CA THR A 10 -19.12 -5.79 22.39
C THR A 10 -17.60 -5.74 22.31
N LEU A 11 -16.97 -6.90 22.07
CA LEU A 11 -15.58 -6.97 21.65
C LEU A 11 -15.47 -6.16 20.37
N LYS A 12 -14.91 -4.94 20.44
CA LYS A 12 -14.40 -4.25 19.25
C LYS A 12 -13.35 -5.20 18.68
N THR A 13 -13.68 -5.90 17.62
CA THR A 13 -12.71 -6.60 16.80
C THR A 13 -11.64 -5.58 16.45
N THR A 14 -10.39 -5.85 16.84
CA THR A 14 -9.24 -5.05 16.43
C THR A 14 -9.15 -5.20 14.91
N THR A 15 -9.83 -4.31 14.18
CA THR A 15 -9.73 -4.26 12.73
C THR A 15 -8.28 -3.93 12.43
N MET A 16 -7.58 -4.85 11.76
CA MET A 16 -6.21 -4.59 11.33
C MET A 16 -6.21 -3.31 10.49
N SER A 17 -5.32 -2.39 10.85
CA SER A 17 -5.10 -1.14 10.14
C SER A 17 -4.00 -1.37 9.11
N LEU A 18 -4.33 -1.20 7.84
CA LEU A 18 -3.37 -1.24 6.75
C LEU A 18 -2.67 0.11 6.59
N VAL A 19 -1.38 0.09 6.26
CA VAL A 19 -0.57 1.27 5.96
C VAL A 19 -0.17 1.25 4.49
N PHE A 20 -0.42 2.36 3.81
CA PHE A 20 -0.16 2.54 2.39
C PHE A 20 0.98 3.54 2.20
N ALA A 21 1.86 3.27 1.24
CA ALA A 21 2.87 4.21 0.77
C ALA A 21 2.59 4.57 -0.70
N PHE A 22 2.33 5.84 -0.96
CA PHE A 22 2.10 6.39 -2.30
C PHE A 22 3.39 7.03 -2.81
N ALA A 23 3.87 6.58 -3.97
CA ALA A 23 5.05 7.14 -4.62
C ALA A 23 4.70 8.42 -5.39
N LEU A 24 5.05 9.59 -4.83
CA LEU A 24 4.66 10.90 -5.35
C LEU A 24 5.87 11.76 -5.76
N ASN A 25 5.63 12.74 -6.62
CA ASN A 25 6.55 13.84 -6.89
C ASN A 25 6.41 14.97 -5.84
N ASN A 26 7.18 16.05 -5.99
CA ASN A 26 7.14 17.19 -5.06
C ASN A 26 5.80 17.94 -5.05
N ASP A 27 5.01 17.84 -6.13
CA ASP A 27 3.70 18.49 -6.29
C ASP A 27 2.53 17.61 -5.79
N ASN A 28 2.83 16.54 -5.04
CA ASN A 28 1.84 15.57 -4.56
C ASN A 28 1.06 14.87 -5.67
N GLN A 29 1.70 14.64 -6.80
CA GLN A 29 1.13 13.92 -7.93
C GLN A 29 1.89 12.62 -8.19
N PHE A 30 1.18 11.63 -8.72
CA PHE A 30 1.81 10.40 -9.18
C PHE A 30 2.59 10.63 -10.49
N GLU A 31 3.89 10.36 -10.44
CA GLU A 31 4.80 10.56 -11.56
C GLU A 31 4.97 9.31 -12.42
N ASN A 32 5.32 9.47 -13.70
CA ASN A 32 5.59 8.35 -14.61
C ASN A 32 7.00 7.76 -14.37
N CYS A 33 7.24 7.29 -13.15
CA CYS A 33 8.48 6.66 -12.73
C CYS A 33 8.19 5.38 -11.94
N HIS A 34 9.22 4.56 -11.74
CA HIS A 34 9.12 3.41 -10.86
C HIS A 34 8.99 3.85 -9.39
N PHE A 35 8.31 3.04 -8.58
CA PHE A 35 8.07 3.32 -7.16
C PHE A 35 9.32 3.82 -6.42
N GLY A 36 10.44 3.12 -6.58
CA GLY A 36 11.70 3.44 -5.88
C GLY A 36 12.46 4.67 -6.41
N ASP A 37 12.00 5.28 -7.50
CA ASP A 37 12.60 6.49 -8.10
C ASP A 37 11.78 7.75 -7.85
N SER A 38 10.64 7.63 -7.16
CA SER A 38 9.79 8.75 -6.75
C SER A 38 10.54 9.72 -5.84
N HIS A 39 10.03 10.95 -5.75
CA HIS A 39 10.62 11.99 -4.91
C HIS A 39 10.37 11.70 -3.43
N LYS A 40 9.16 11.26 -3.10
CA LYS A 40 8.73 11.01 -1.72
C LYS A 40 7.66 9.93 -1.64
N PHE A 41 7.47 9.43 -0.43
CA PHE A 41 6.40 8.52 -0.06
C PHE A 41 5.39 9.27 0.82
N ALA A 42 4.16 9.41 0.35
CA ALA A 42 3.06 9.83 1.21
C ALA A 42 2.47 8.58 1.90
N ILE A 43 2.44 8.60 3.22
CA ILE A 43 1.98 7.51 4.07
C ILE A 43 0.53 7.77 4.47
N TYR A 44 -0.29 6.75 4.30
CA TYR A 44 -1.71 6.76 4.67
C TYR A 44 -2.01 5.58 5.58
N HIS A 45 -2.89 5.79 6.54
CA HIS A 45 -3.40 4.75 7.43
C HIS A 45 -4.84 4.44 7.10
N GLN A 46 -5.20 3.17 7.15
CA GLN A 46 -6.59 2.77 7.12
C GLN A 46 -7.17 2.78 8.53
N ASN A 47 -8.24 3.54 8.69
CA ASN A 47 -9.05 3.63 9.90
C ASN A 47 -10.46 3.17 9.55
N GLU A 48 -10.86 1.99 10.02
CA GLU A 48 -12.12 1.34 9.65
C GLU A 48 -12.27 1.18 8.12
N GLU A 49 -13.15 1.92 7.47
CA GLU A 49 -13.34 1.88 6.01
C GLU A 49 -12.69 3.06 5.29
N ARG A 50 -11.90 3.87 6.01
CA ARG A 50 -11.29 5.10 5.51
C ARG A 50 -9.80 4.97 5.36
N ILE A 51 -9.25 5.58 4.31
CA ILE A 51 -7.81 5.75 4.13
C ILE A 51 -7.51 7.23 4.37
N GLU A 52 -6.71 7.51 5.39
CA GLU A 52 -6.44 8.85 5.88
C GLU A 52 -4.95 9.16 5.76
N PHE A 53 -4.63 10.38 5.32
CA PHE A 53 -3.25 10.83 5.22
C PHE A 53 -2.60 10.90 6.61
N PHE A 54 -1.38 10.39 6.74
CA PHE A 54 -0.62 10.39 7.98
C PHE A 54 0.60 11.32 7.90
N THR A 55 1.50 11.09 6.94
CA THR A 55 2.73 11.90 6.80
C THR A 55 3.34 11.78 5.40
N GLU A 56 4.33 12.61 5.10
CA GLU A 56 5.20 12.48 3.91
C GLU A 56 6.64 12.23 4.33
N ILE A 57 7.36 11.45 3.52
CA ILE A 57 8.75 11.08 3.77
C ILE A 57 9.55 11.19 2.47
N ASP A 58 10.63 11.95 2.50
CA ASP A 58 11.55 12.05 1.36
C ASP A 58 12.17 10.69 1.01
N ASN A 59 12.23 10.38 -0.28
CA ASN A 59 12.90 9.17 -0.75
C ASN A 59 14.41 9.38 -0.83
N ILE A 60 15.10 9.21 0.31
CA ILE A 60 16.56 9.32 0.40
C ILE A 60 17.32 8.31 -0.48
N PHE A 61 16.63 7.26 -0.95
CA PHE A 61 17.21 6.22 -1.81
C PHE A 61 17.12 6.54 -3.31
N ARG A 62 16.44 7.62 -3.69
CA ARG A 62 16.15 7.98 -5.08
C ARG A 62 17.40 8.02 -5.96
N ASN A 63 18.48 8.63 -5.47
CA ASN A 63 19.72 8.84 -6.22
C ASN A 63 20.57 7.57 -6.43
N GLY A 64 20.15 6.42 -5.90
CA GLY A 64 20.78 5.14 -6.20
C GLY A 64 20.57 4.71 -7.65
N LYS A 65 21.40 3.77 -8.13
CA LYS A 65 21.32 3.23 -9.49
C LYS A 65 19.93 2.63 -9.76
N HIS A 66 19.31 3.03 -10.87
CA HIS A 66 18.01 2.52 -11.27
C HIS A 66 18.04 0.99 -11.45
N GLY A 67 17.04 0.30 -10.90
CA GLY A 67 16.91 -1.17 -10.99
C GLY A 67 17.92 -1.96 -10.15
N ASP A 68 18.72 -1.31 -9.31
CA ASP A 68 19.66 -1.99 -8.43
C ASP A 68 18.95 -2.72 -7.28
N ASN A 69 19.39 -3.96 -7.01
CA ASN A 69 18.84 -4.81 -5.97
C ASN A 69 19.17 -4.27 -4.57
N GLN A 70 20.32 -3.64 -4.38
CA GLN A 70 20.66 -3.07 -3.07
C GLN A 70 19.74 -1.90 -2.74
N LYS A 71 19.54 -0.96 -3.68
CA LYS A 71 18.54 0.11 -3.56
C LYS A 71 17.16 -0.44 -3.22
N GLY A 72 16.69 -1.44 -3.96
CA GLY A 72 15.39 -2.07 -3.71
C GLY A 72 15.28 -2.65 -2.30
N ASN A 73 16.28 -3.41 -1.84
CA ASN A 73 16.30 -3.98 -0.50
C ASN A 73 16.31 -2.91 0.60
N SER A 74 17.03 -1.80 0.40
CA SER A 74 17.04 -0.69 1.35
C SER A 74 15.66 -0.05 1.49
N ILE A 75 14.96 0.17 0.37
CA ILE A 75 13.59 0.71 0.38
C ILE A 75 12.64 -0.26 1.08
N ILE A 76 12.73 -1.56 0.76
CA ILE A 76 11.89 -2.59 1.40
C ILE A 76 12.06 -2.54 2.92
N LYS A 77 13.29 -2.68 3.42
CA LYS A 77 13.56 -2.66 4.87
C LYS A 77 13.09 -1.37 5.53
N TYR A 78 13.27 -0.24 4.85
CA TYR A 78 12.85 1.05 5.36
C TYR A 78 11.32 1.12 5.54
N LEU A 79 10.56 0.68 4.54
CA LEU A 79 9.09 0.69 4.58
C LEU A 79 8.51 -0.40 5.50
N GLU A 80 9.17 -1.54 5.63
CA GLU A 80 8.82 -2.57 6.64
C GLU A 80 8.94 -2.01 8.07
N ASN A 81 10.00 -1.26 8.37
CA ASN A 81 10.16 -0.61 9.67
C ASN A 81 9.09 0.45 9.96
N LEU A 82 8.42 0.95 8.93
CA LEU A 82 7.27 1.85 9.02
C LEU A 82 5.93 1.10 9.03
N ASN A 83 5.96 -0.23 9.07
CA ASN A 83 4.80 -1.13 9.01
C ASN A 83 3.94 -0.95 7.75
N VAL A 84 4.52 -0.50 6.64
CA VAL A 84 3.82 -0.39 5.36
C VAL A 84 3.41 -1.77 4.88
N ASN A 85 2.18 -1.89 4.37
CA ASN A 85 1.64 -3.13 3.81
C ASN A 85 1.43 -3.03 2.30
N ILE A 86 1.08 -1.84 1.80
CA ILE A 86 0.68 -1.62 0.40
C ILE A 86 1.54 -0.53 -0.24
N LEU A 87 2.06 -0.80 -1.43
CA LEU A 87 2.80 0.16 -2.24
C LEU A 87 1.97 0.60 -3.43
N VAL A 88 1.78 1.91 -3.62
CA VAL A 88 0.96 2.48 -4.70
C VAL A 88 1.85 3.35 -5.59
N SER A 89 1.89 3.03 -6.89
CA SER A 89 2.71 3.74 -7.88
C SER A 89 2.14 3.58 -9.29
N ARG A 90 2.62 4.38 -10.24
CA ARG A 90 2.30 4.19 -11.67
C ARG A 90 3.09 3.04 -12.29
N GLU A 91 4.30 2.77 -11.79
CA GLU A 91 5.16 1.71 -12.32
C GLU A 91 5.93 1.00 -11.20
N PHE A 92 6.15 -0.31 -11.40
CA PHE A 92 7.10 -1.12 -10.63
C PHE A 92 8.10 -1.75 -11.60
N GLY A 93 9.38 -1.71 -11.21
CA GLY A 93 10.46 -2.23 -12.06
C GLY A 93 10.59 -3.75 -11.96
N ARG A 94 11.70 -4.26 -12.51
CA ARG A 94 12.02 -5.71 -12.53
C ARG A 94 12.07 -6.34 -11.13
N ASN A 95 12.31 -5.53 -10.10
CA ASN A 95 12.39 -5.98 -8.71
C ASN A 95 11.02 -6.21 -8.05
N ILE A 96 9.92 -6.19 -8.81
CA ILE A 96 8.58 -6.44 -8.27
C ILE A 96 8.43 -7.82 -7.61
N ILE A 97 9.18 -8.83 -8.08
CA ILE A 97 9.23 -10.18 -7.48
C ILE A 97 9.86 -10.15 -6.08
N MET A 98 10.75 -9.20 -5.83
CA MET A 98 11.30 -8.99 -4.48
C MET A 98 10.30 -8.21 -3.64
N VAL A 99 9.69 -7.15 -4.20
CA VAL A 99 8.71 -6.31 -3.51
C VAL A 99 7.49 -7.10 -3.02
N ASN A 100 6.94 -7.98 -3.87
CA ASN A 100 5.69 -8.67 -3.55
C ASN A 100 5.83 -9.77 -2.48
N LYS A 101 7.05 -10.05 -2.03
CA LYS A 101 7.28 -10.89 -0.84
C LYS A 101 6.94 -10.18 0.46
N HIS A 102 6.91 -8.84 0.44
CA HIS A 102 6.77 -7.99 1.62
C HIS A 102 5.51 -7.12 1.58
N PHE A 103 5.12 -6.66 0.40
CA PHE A 103 4.02 -5.71 0.24
C PHE A 103 3.05 -6.13 -0.86
N ILE A 104 1.81 -5.63 -0.81
CA ILE A 104 0.88 -5.68 -1.93
C ILE A 104 1.24 -4.54 -2.90
N PRO A 105 1.70 -4.82 -4.14
CA PRO A 105 1.93 -3.77 -5.12
C PRO A 105 0.61 -3.39 -5.81
N VAL A 106 0.39 -2.09 -5.95
CA VAL A 106 -0.76 -1.49 -6.63
C VAL A 106 -0.26 -0.55 -7.72
N ILE A 107 -0.56 -0.88 -8.97
CA ILE A 107 -0.31 -0.01 -10.13
C ILE A 107 -1.57 0.78 -10.44
N ILE A 108 -1.46 2.10 -10.48
CA ILE A 108 -2.56 3.00 -10.84
C ILE A 108 -2.42 3.52 -12.29
N SER A 109 -3.56 3.85 -12.91
CA SER A 109 -3.61 4.67 -14.11
C SER A 109 -3.49 6.16 -13.73
N LYS A 110 -3.36 7.10 -14.68
CA LYS A 110 -3.09 8.53 -14.40
C LYS A 110 -4.23 9.19 -13.59
N GLU A 111 -4.24 8.94 -12.29
CA GLU A 111 -5.26 9.34 -11.33
C GLU A 111 -4.58 10.18 -10.23
N SER A 112 -5.30 11.15 -9.68
CA SER A 112 -4.85 11.91 -8.51
C SER A 112 -4.85 11.04 -7.25
N PRO A 113 -4.05 11.36 -6.20
CA PRO A 113 -4.12 10.67 -4.91
C PRO A 113 -5.55 10.55 -4.37
N GLU A 114 -6.36 11.60 -4.50
CA GLU A 114 -7.74 11.63 -4.02
C GLU A 114 -8.64 10.65 -4.77
N GLU A 115 -8.48 10.53 -6.10
CA GLU A 115 -9.21 9.54 -6.91
C GLU A 115 -8.79 8.12 -6.56
N VAL A 116 -7.49 7.89 -6.43
CA VAL A 116 -6.93 6.58 -6.07
C VAL A 116 -7.42 6.14 -4.70
N ILE A 117 -7.47 7.04 -3.72
CA ILE A 117 -8.01 6.75 -2.39
C ILE A 117 -9.45 6.28 -2.48
N LYS A 118 -10.32 6.96 -3.24
CA LYS A 118 -11.72 6.53 -3.41
C LYS A 118 -11.81 5.11 -3.98
N VAL A 119 -11.02 4.81 -5.01
CA VAL A 119 -11.02 3.47 -5.61
C VAL A 119 -10.48 2.41 -4.65
N LEU A 120 -9.43 2.73 -3.87
CA LEU A 120 -8.87 1.83 -2.87
C LEU A 120 -9.87 1.56 -1.73
N GLN A 121 -10.59 2.58 -1.27
CA GLN A 121 -11.65 2.45 -0.26
C GLN A 121 -12.78 1.52 -0.75
N ASP A 122 -13.27 1.73 -1.98
CA ASP A 122 -14.31 0.89 -2.58
C ASP A 122 -13.89 -0.59 -2.69
N LYS A 123 -12.59 -0.85 -2.80
CA LYS A 123 -12.01 -2.19 -2.95
C LYS A 123 -11.23 -2.66 -1.73
N LEU A 124 -11.38 -1.98 -0.59
CA LEU A 124 -10.56 -2.22 0.60
C LEU A 124 -10.67 -3.67 1.09
N HIS A 125 -11.88 -4.24 1.03
CA HIS A 125 -12.12 -5.65 1.38
C HIS A 125 -11.24 -6.62 0.58
N TRP A 126 -11.04 -6.41 -0.73
CA TRP A 126 -10.15 -7.27 -1.54
C TRP A 126 -8.68 -7.15 -1.16
N ILE A 127 -8.25 -5.97 -0.71
CA ILE A 127 -6.88 -5.72 -0.26
C ILE A 127 -6.66 -6.38 1.11
N LEU A 128 -7.61 -6.22 2.03
CA LEU A 128 -7.61 -6.89 3.32
C LEU A 128 -7.60 -8.41 3.17
N ASP A 129 -8.42 -8.96 2.27
CA ASP A 129 -8.45 -10.40 2.00
C ASP A 129 -7.09 -10.88 1.48
N GLU A 130 -6.46 -10.14 0.57
CA GLU A 130 -5.11 -10.49 0.08
C GLU A 130 -4.07 -10.46 1.20
N TRP A 131 -4.07 -9.41 2.03
CA TRP A 131 -3.14 -9.26 3.14
C TRP A 131 -3.31 -10.37 4.18
N ASN A 132 -4.55 -10.76 4.48
CA ASN A 132 -4.84 -11.78 5.49
C ASN A 132 -4.66 -13.21 5.00
N SER A 133 -4.78 -13.45 3.68
CA SER A 133 -4.71 -14.80 3.10
C SER A 133 -3.29 -15.23 2.69
N SER A 134 -2.34 -14.29 2.63
CA SER A 134 -0.99 -14.53 2.15
C SER A 134 0.02 -13.95 3.13
N ASN A 135 1.05 -14.73 3.50
CA ASN A 135 2.16 -14.22 4.31
C ASN A 135 3.34 -13.74 3.45
N SER A 136 3.34 -14.05 2.15
CA SER A 136 4.31 -13.64 1.13
C SER A 136 3.70 -13.82 -0.26
N ASP A 137 4.39 -13.33 -1.30
CA ASP A 137 4.05 -13.50 -2.72
C ASP A 137 2.70 -12.87 -3.11
N TYR A 138 2.44 -11.68 -2.57
CA TYR A 138 1.24 -10.90 -2.83
C TYR A 138 1.01 -10.67 -4.33
N LYS A 139 -0.26 -10.64 -4.72
CA LYS A 139 -0.68 -10.34 -6.09
C LYS A 139 -0.58 -8.86 -6.40
N LEU A 140 -0.32 -8.57 -7.67
CA LEU A 140 -0.34 -7.22 -8.19
C LEU A 140 -1.77 -6.78 -8.47
N PHE A 141 -2.17 -5.65 -7.91
CA PHE A 141 -3.41 -4.97 -8.24
C PHE A 141 -3.13 -3.92 -9.31
N LYS A 142 -3.96 -3.88 -10.34
CA LYS A 142 -3.96 -2.79 -11.35
C LYS A 142 -5.26 -2.04 -11.25
N ILE A 143 -5.18 -0.79 -10.84
CA ILE A 143 -6.28 0.17 -10.82
C ILE A 143 -6.25 0.92 -12.14
N LYS A 144 -7.29 0.71 -12.93
CA LYS A 144 -7.67 1.57 -14.06
C LYS A 144 -9.09 2.10 -13.73
N SER A 145 -9.85 2.52 -14.74
CA SER A 145 -11.31 2.72 -14.65
C SER A 145 -12.07 1.54 -14.00
N SER A 146 -11.44 0.36 -13.88
CA SER A 146 -11.82 -0.75 -13.02
C SER A 146 -10.57 -1.42 -12.40
N VAL A 147 -10.75 -2.15 -11.29
CA VAL A 147 -9.66 -2.87 -10.61
C VAL A 147 -9.52 -4.30 -11.16
N LEU A 148 -8.30 -4.65 -11.57
CA LEU A 148 -7.92 -5.98 -12.06
C LEU A 148 -6.83 -6.59 -11.17
N LYS A 149 -7.00 -7.86 -10.77
CA LYS A 149 -6.02 -8.62 -9.98
C LYS A 149 -5.18 -9.52 -10.87
N LEU A 150 -3.85 -9.46 -10.76
CA LEU A 150 -2.93 -10.23 -11.58
C LEU A 150 -1.90 -10.98 -10.72
N ARG A 151 -1.61 -12.22 -11.09
CA ARG A 151 -0.49 -12.98 -10.52
C ARG A 151 0.82 -12.45 -11.12
N ILE A 152 1.82 -12.17 -10.29
CA ILE A 152 3.18 -11.86 -10.75
C ILE A 152 3.81 -13.18 -11.22
N LYS A 153 4.36 -13.19 -12.44
CA LYS A 153 5.07 -14.33 -13.02
C LYS A 153 6.57 -14.08 -12.88
N GLU A 154 7.31 -15.15 -12.58
CA GLU A 154 8.78 -15.19 -12.59
C GLU A 154 9.35 -15.00 -14.01
#